data_AF-A0A358A5H2-F1
#
_entry.id   AF-A0A358A5H2-F1
#
_cell.length_a   1.000
_cell.length_b   1.000
_cell.length_c   1.000
_cell.angle_alpha   90.00
_cell.angle_beta   90.00
_cell.angle_gamma   90.00
#
_symmetry.space_group_name_H-M   'P 1'
#
loop_
_entity.id
_entity.type
_entity.pdbx_description
1 polymer ?
#
loop_
_entity_poly.entity_id
_entity_poly.type
_entity_poly.pdbx_seq_one_letter_code
_entity_poly.pdbx_strand_id
1 'polypeptide(L)' 'MSTHRREGFVLATAVGIVGVTFGVLADAAGLSLTQVVVMSALVFTGASQFAAVSVVDTGGSGIAAVGSALLLAAR' A
#
# COMPACT_ATOMS: atom_id res chain seq x y z
N MET A 1 8.84 -27.33 -15.05
CA MET A 1 8.07 -26.65 -13.97
C MET A 1 6.61 -26.63 -14.38
N SER A 2 5.69 -27.07 -13.51
CA SER A 2 4.25 -26.95 -13.78
C SER A 2 3.86 -25.49 -13.97
N THR A 3 3.07 -25.15 -15.00
CA THR A 3 2.67 -23.78 -15.37
C THR A 3 2.28 -22.92 -14.16
N HIS A 4 1.49 -23.49 -13.24
CA HIS A 4 1.08 -22.85 -11.98
C HIS A 4 2.24 -22.35 -11.09
N ARG A 5 3.37 -23.07 -11.03
CA ARG A 5 4.55 -22.65 -10.24
C ARG A 5 5.23 -21.44 -10.84
N ARG A 6 5.31 -21.38 -12.17
CA ARG A 6 5.89 -20.23 -12.89
C ARG A 6 5.01 -19.01 -12.74
N GLU A 7 3.69 -19.17 -12.88
CA GLU A 7 2.71 -18.10 -12.69
C GLU A 7 2.74 -17.58 -11.25
N GLY A 8 2.75 -18.47 -10.26
CA GLY A 8 2.88 -18.08 -8.85
C GLY A 8 4.17 -17.30 -8.56
N PHE A 9 5.30 -17.71 -9.14
CA PHE A 9 6.56 -16.98 -9.00
C PHE A 9 6.50 -15.58 -9.63
N VAL A 10 5.94 -15.48 -10.83
CA VAL A 10 5.76 -14.19 -11.52
C VAL A 10 4.84 -13.27 -10.72
N LEU A 11 3.72 -13.80 -10.20
CA LEU A 11 2.77 -13.03 -9.39
C LEU A 11 3.42 -12.56 -8.08
N ALA A 12 4.13 -13.45 -7.38
CA ALA A 12 4.84 -13.11 -6.14
C ALA A 12 5.91 -12.04 -6.38
N THR A 13 6.64 -12.14 -7.49
CA THR A 13 7.66 -11.14 -7.86
C THR A 13 7.01 -9.79 -8.16
N ALA A 14 5.94 -9.78 -8.95
CA ALA A 14 5.22 -8.55 -9.30
C ALA A 14 4.64 -7.86 -8.05
N VAL A 15 3.96 -8.62 -7.19
CA VAL A 15 3.38 -8.11 -5.94
C VAL A 15 4.47 -7.67 -4.96
N GLY A 16 5.59 -8.40 -4.88
CA GLY A 16 6.73 -8.04 -4.06
C GLY A 16 7.33 -6.69 -4.46
N ILE A 17 7.50 -6.43 -5.76
CA ILE A 17 7.97 -5.13 -6.27
C ILE A 17 6.99 -4.02 -5.87
N VAL A 18 5.68 -4.24 -6.02
CA VAL A 18 4.66 -3.26 -5.60
C VAL A 18 4.74 -2.97 -4.09
N GLY A 19 4.94 -4.00 -3.27
CA GLY A 19 5.10 -3.86 -1.82
C GLY A 19 6.34 -3.07 -1.42
N VAL A 20 7.47 -3.28 -2.12
CA VAL A 20 8.70 -2.49 -1.90
C VAL A 20 8.46 -1.02 -2.24
N THR A 21 7.78 -0.73 -3.36
CA THR A 21 7.44 0.65 -3.75
C THR A 21 6.58 1.34 -2.69
N PHE A 22 5.59 0.64 -2.12
CA PHE A 22 4.79 1.16 -1.01
C PHE A 22 5.66 1.49 0.22
N GLY A 23 6.58 0.61 0.60
CA GLY A 23 7.50 0.84 1.73
C GLY A 23 8.37 2.09 1.53
N VAL A 24 8.93 2.28 0.34
CA VAL A 24 9.74 3.47 0.00
C VAL A 24 8.91 4.76 0.08
N LEU A 25 7.67 4.74 -0.42
CA LEU A 25 6.78 5.89 -0.35
C LEU A 25 6.35 6.20 1.09
N ALA A 26 6.10 5.17 1.89
CA ALA A 26 5.72 5.35 3.29
C ALA A 26 6.88 5.92 4.13
N ASP A 27 8.11 5.47 3.86
CA ASP A 27 9.33 6.01 4.48
C ASP A 27 9.55 7.48 4.08
N ALA A 28 9.38 7.81 2.79
CA ALA A 28 9.45 9.19 2.30
C ALA A 28 8.40 10.11 2.95
N ALA A 29 7.19 9.59 3.20
CA ALA A 29 6.12 10.29 3.90
C ALA A 29 6.32 10.39 5.43
N GLY A 30 7.42 9.85 5.96
CA GLY A 30 7.75 9.90 7.39
C GLY A 30 6.89 9.00 8.27
N LEU A 31 6.26 7.95 7.72
CA LEU A 31 5.42 7.04 8.49
C LEU A 31 6.27 6.09 9.35
N SER A 32 5.82 5.87 10.59
CA SER A 32 6.46 4.89 11.47
C SER A 32 6.15 3.46 11.03
N LEU A 33 7.04 2.52 11.36
CA LEU A 33 6.85 1.09 11.08
C LEU A 33 5.49 0.56 11.55
N THR A 34 5.06 0.96 12.75
CA THR A 34 3.76 0.56 13.31
C THR A 34 2.59 1.04 12.44
N GLN A 35 2.63 2.28 11.93
CA GLN A 35 1.60 2.80 11.04
C GLN A 35 1.56 2.04 9.71
N VAL A 36 2.74 1.73 9.15
CA VAL A 36 2.86 0.95 7.91
C VAL A 36 2.28 -0.46 8.11
N VAL A 37 2.63 -1.14 9.20
CA VAL A 37 2.11 -2.48 9.52
C VAL A 37 0.60 -2.47 9.74
N VAL A 38 0.07 -1.50 10.49
CA VAL A 38 -1.38 -1.35 10.71
C VAL A 38 -2.10 -1.11 9.38
N MET A 39 -1.57 -0.24 8.52
CA MET A 39 -2.08 -0.01 7.17
C MET A 39 -2.06 -1.29 6.31
N SER A 40 -0.98 -2.08 6.37
CA SER A 40 -0.87 -3.36 5.68
C SER A 40 -1.87 -4.41 6.19
N ALA A 41 -2.20 -4.38 7.49
CA ALA A 41 -3.16 -5.31 8.08
C ALA A 41 -4.63 -4.90 7.83
N LEU A 42 -4.94 -3.60 7.85
CA LEU A 42 -6.32 -3.09 7.79
C LEU A 42 -6.78 -2.71 6.38
N VAL A 43 -5.87 -2.33 5.49
CA VAL A 43 -6.20 -1.90 4.12
C VAL A 43 -5.83 -3.00 3.14
N PHE A 44 -6.87 -3.73 2.70
CA PHE A 44 -6.69 -4.91 1.84
C PHE A 44 -6.37 -4.56 0.38
N THR A 45 -6.79 -3.37 -0.08
CA THR A 45 -6.56 -2.91 -1.45
C THR A 45 -5.27 -2.09 -1.52
N GLY A 46 -4.32 -2.52 -2.35
CA GLY A 46 -3.05 -1.78 -2.54
C GLY A 46 -3.27 -0.33 -2.97
N ALA A 47 -4.27 -0.07 -3.83
CA ALA A 47 -4.61 1.28 -4.28
C ALA A 47 -4.96 2.24 -3.12
N SER A 48 -5.72 1.76 -2.13
CA SER A 48 -6.10 2.58 -0.97
C SER A 48 -4.92 2.87 -0.05
N GLN A 49 -3.91 1.99 -0.02
CA GLN A 49 -2.66 2.23 0.70
C GLN A 49 -1.85 3.35 0.06
N PHE A 50 -1.71 3.35 -1.27
CA PHE A 50 -1.03 4.43 -2.00
C PHE A 50 -1.76 5.77 -1.87
N ALA A 51 -3.10 5.77 -1.90
CA ALA A 51 -3.87 6.99 -1.68
C ALA A 51 -3.70 7.56 -0.27
N ALA A 52 -3.71 6.71 0.77
CA ALA A 52 -3.46 7.17 2.13
C ALA A 52 -2.06 7.78 2.27
N VAL A 53 -1.02 7.09 1.75
CA VAL A 53 0.36 7.58 1.81
C VAL A 53 0.52 8.90 1.05
N SER A 54 -0.08 9.03 -0.13
CA SER A 54 -0.05 10.27 -0.92
C SER A 54 -0.66 11.47 -0.16
N VAL A 55 -1.72 11.25 0.60
CA VAL A 55 -2.33 12.33 1.41
C VAL A 55 -1.43 12.71 2.57
N VAL A 56 -0.79 11.74 3.23
CA VAL A 56 0.15 12.02 4.32
C VAL A 56 1.38 12.76 3.79
N ASP A 57 1.94 12.31 2.67
CA ASP A 57 3.11 12.90 2.00
C ASP A 57 2.86 14.37 1.59
N THR A 58 1.65 14.69 1.15
CA THR A 58 1.24 16.07 0.83
C THR A 58 0.89 16.94 2.05
N GLY A 59 1.15 16.46 3.27
CA GLY A 59 0.92 17.18 4.52
C GLY A 59 -0.53 17.12 5.03
N GLY A 60 -1.35 16.22 4.50
CA GLY A 60 -2.72 16.00 4.93
C GLY A 60 -2.84 15.34 6.30
N SER A 61 -3.98 15.52 6.96
CA SER A 61 -4.24 14.87 8.26
C SER A 61 -4.53 13.38 8.09
N GLY A 62 -4.30 12.57 9.14
CA GLY A 62 -4.61 11.14 9.12
C GLY A 62 -6.08 10.83 8.80
N ILE A 63 -7.02 11.73 9.16
CA ILE A 63 -8.43 11.60 8.82
C ILE A 63 -8.65 11.79 7.31
N ALA A 64 -7.96 12.77 6.70
CA ALA A 64 -8.02 12.97 5.25
C ALA A 64 -7.42 11.78 4.48
N ALA A 65 -6.36 11.16 5.02
CA ALA A 65 -5.75 9.96 4.45
C ALA A 65 -6.72 8.76 4.46
N VAL A 66 -7.39 8.52 5.60
CA VAL A 66 -8.41 7.48 5.73
C VAL A 66 -9.60 7.76 4.80
N GLY A 67 -10.10 9.01 4.75
CA GLY A 67 -11.19 9.39 3.87
C GLY A 67 -10.87 9.13 2.40
N SER A 68 -9.66 9.49 1.95
CA SER A 68 -9.21 9.26 0.58
C SER A 68 -9.07 7.77 0.25
N ALA A 69 -8.51 7.00 1.19
CA ALA A 69 -8.39 5.55 1.06
C ALA A 69 -9.75 4.84 0.96
N LEU A 70 -10.74 5.28 1.74
CA LEU A 70 -12.11 4.75 1.74
C LEU A 70 -12.86 5.11 0.46
N LEU A 71 -12.77 6.36 -0.01
CA LEU A 71 -13.37 6.78 -1.27
C LEU A 71 -12.80 5.98 -2.46
N LEU A 72 -11.49 5.69 -2.42
CA LEU A 72 -10.85 4.86 -3.43
C LEU A 72 -11.21 3.38 -3.33
N ALA A 73 -11.59 2.89 -2.14
CA ALA A 73 -12.03 1.51 -1.93
C ALA A 73 -13.51 1.31 -2.27
N ALA A 74 -14.32 2.37 -2.18
CA ALA A 74 -15.77 2.34 -2.42
C ALA A 74 -16.16 2.41 -3.90
N ARG A 75 -15.19 2.67 -4.79
CA ARG A 75 -15.37 2.73 -6.24
C ARG A 75 -14.99 1.41 -6.89
#